data_AF-A0A2U2RGZ5-F1
#
_entry.id   AF-A0A2U2RGZ5-F1
#
_cell.length_a   1.000
_cell.length_b   1.000
_cell.length_c   1.000
_cell.angle_alpha   90.00
_cell.angle_beta   90.00
_cell.angle_gamma   90.00
#
_symmetry.space_group_name_H-M   'P 1'
#
loop_
_entity.id
_entity.type
_entity.pdbx_description
1 polymer ?
#
loop_
_entity_poly.entity_id
_entity_poly.type
_entity_poly.pdbx_seq_one_letter_code
_entity_poly.pdbx_strand_id
1 'polypeptide(L)' 'MTGARSGLGTARYVGLSLDVARKPFSADGVRGLLARLGELGFTALHLHLTETGRVAVRLASDV' A
#
# COMPACT_ATOMS: atom_id res chain seq x y z
N MET A 1 4.95 -24.25 2.99
CA MET A 1 5.48 -22.87 2.85
C MET A 1 5.34 -22.20 4.21
N THR A 2 6.39 -22.20 5.02
CA THR A 2 6.40 -21.56 6.35
C THR A 2 6.60 -20.06 6.14
N GLY A 3 5.53 -19.27 6.22
CA GLY A 3 5.61 -17.82 6.06
C GLY A 3 6.49 -17.21 7.14
N ALA A 4 7.64 -16.64 6.75
CA ALA A 4 8.46 -15.85 7.65
C ALA A 4 7.61 -14.70 8.23
N ARG A 5 7.72 -14.45 9.53
CA ARG A 5 7.04 -13.31 10.17
C ARG A 5 7.59 -12.02 9.55
N SER A 6 6.71 -11.13 9.12
CA SER A 6 7.07 -9.90 8.40
C SER A 6 7.91 -8.90 9.22
N GLY A 7 8.04 -9.10 10.54
CA GLY A 7 8.74 -8.16 11.45
C GLY A 7 8.00 -6.84 11.70
N LEU A 8 6.87 -6.60 11.00
CA LEU A 8 6.14 -5.33 11.06
C LEU A 8 5.58 -5.01 12.46
N GLY A 9 5.24 -6.01 13.26
CA GLY A 9 4.70 -5.82 14.61
C GLY A 9 5.65 -5.15 15.61
N THR A 10 6.95 -5.13 15.30
CA THR A 10 7.99 -4.49 16.13
C THR A 10 8.79 -3.45 15.35
N ALA A 11 8.46 -3.20 14.09
CA ALA A 11 9.19 -2.28 13.24
C ALA A 11 8.88 -0.83 13.62
N ARG A 12 9.90 0.04 13.57
CA ARG A 12 9.68 1.49 13.67
C ARG A 12 8.83 1.94 12.48
N TYR A 13 7.77 2.71 12.74
CA TYR A 13 6.91 3.24 11.69
C TYR A 13 7.65 4.28 10.83
N VAL A 14 7.83 3.97 9.55
CA VAL A 14 8.43 4.82 8.51
C VAL A 14 7.53 4.68 7.28
N GLY A 15 6.67 5.68 7.07
CA GLY A 15 5.55 5.58 6.14
C GLY A 15 5.69 6.43 4.88
N LEU A 16 5.19 5.91 3.77
CA LEU A 16 4.85 6.68 2.57
C LEU A 16 3.33 6.73 2.42
N SER A 17 2.79 7.89 2.04
CA SER A 17 1.36 8.06 1.71
C SER A 17 1.17 8.34 0.23
N LEU A 18 0.22 7.65 -0.40
CA LEU A 18 -0.16 7.86 -1.80
C LEU A 18 -1.63 8.24 -1.92
N ASP A 19 -1.90 9.28 -2.72
CA ASP A 19 -3.27 9.62 -3.12
C ASP A 19 -3.65 8.91 -4.41
N VAL A 20 -4.24 7.72 -4.25
CA VAL A 20 -4.68 6.86 -5.36
C VAL A 20 -6.00 7.37 -5.95
N ALA A 21 -6.82 8.06 -5.15
CA ALA A 21 -8.07 8.65 -5.59
C ALA A 21 -7.87 9.80 -6.60
N ARG A 22 -6.75 10.54 -6.50
CA ARG A 22 -6.39 11.61 -7.44
C ARG A 22 -5.63 11.10 -8.66
N LYS A 23 -4.76 10.12 -8.50
CA LYS A 23 -3.96 9.55 -9.59
C LYS A 23 -3.91 8.02 -9.49
N PRO A 24 -4.47 7.29 -10.46
CA PRO A 24 -4.45 5.84 -10.43
C PRO A 24 -3.03 5.32 -10.64
N PHE A 25 -2.69 4.24 -9.93
CA PHE A 25 -1.45 3.48 -10.09
C PHE A 25 -1.78 2.10 -10.65
N SER A 26 -0.92 1.57 -11.52
CA SER A 26 -1.04 0.18 -11.96
C SER A 26 -0.62 -0.78 -10.84
N ALA A 27 -1.15 -2.01 -10.85
CA ALA A 27 -0.78 -3.03 -9.87
C ALA A 27 0.74 -3.32 -9.89
N ASP A 28 1.34 -3.38 -11.08
CA ASP A 28 2.80 -3.58 -11.22
C ASP A 28 3.60 -2.39 -10.69
N GLY A 29 3.11 -1.16 -10.88
CA GLY A 29 3.71 0.03 -10.31
C GLY A 29 3.70 0.00 -8.78
N VAL A 30 2.59 -0.43 -8.17
CA VAL A 30 2.49 -0.61 -6.71
C VAL A 30 3.44 -1.71 -6.21
N ARG A 31 3.54 -2.83 -6.92
CA ARG A 31 4.49 -3.92 -6.58
C ARG A 31 5.94 -3.45 -6.63
N GLY A 32 6.34 -2.74 -7.68
CA GLY A 32 7.68 -2.17 -7.79
C GLY A 32 7.97 -1.15 -6.69
N LEU A 33 6.98 -0.33 -6.34
CA LEU A 33 7.10 0.60 -5.22
C LEU A 33 7.29 -0.14 -3.89
N LEU A 34 6.50 -1.18 -3.61
CA LEU A 34 6.62 -1.96 -2.38
C LEU A 34 8.02 -2.58 -2.23
N ALA A 35 8.58 -3.13 -3.32
CA ALA A 35 9.94 -3.64 -3.32
C ALA A 35 10.95 -2.54 -2.96
N ARG A 36 10.84 -1.37 -3.59
CA ARG A 36 11.72 -0.22 -3.34
C ARG A 36 11.60 0.34 -1.93
N LEU A 37 10.39 0.38 -1.39
CA LEU A 37 10.13 0.78 0.00
C LEU A 37 10.85 -0.16 0.98
N GLY A 38 10.81 -1.47 0.73
CA GLY A 38 11.55 -2.45 1.52
C GLY A 38 13.06 -2.23 1.49
N GLU A 39 13.64 -1.99 0.31
CA GLU A 39 15.08 -1.68 0.14
C GLU A 39 15.50 -0.40 0.90
N LEU A 40 14.60 0.59 0.97
CA LEU A 40 14.83 1.87 1.62
C LEU A 40 14.49 1.87 3.12
N GLY A 41 14.03 0.73 3.67
CA GLY A 41 13.68 0.61 5.08
C GLY A 41 12.36 1.28 5.47
N PHE A 42 11.46 1.55 4.51
CA PHE A 42 10.09 1.92 4.83
C PHE A 42 9.33 0.70 5.37
N THR A 43 8.46 0.96 6.34
CA THR A 43 7.73 -0.08 7.09
C THR A 43 6.21 0.09 6.99
N ALA A 44 5.75 1.15 6.33
CA ALA A 44 4.33 1.38 6.08
C ALA A 44 4.07 2.03 4.71
N LEU A 45 2.99 1.61 4.06
CA LEU A 45 2.41 2.26 2.88
C LEU A 45 0.95 2.57 3.17
N HIS A 46 0.60 3.86 3.20
CA HIS A 46 -0.77 4.34 3.34
C HIS A 46 -1.33 4.67 1.95
N LEU A 47 -2.46 4.06 1.59
CA LEU A 47 -3.19 4.35 0.36
C LEU A 47 -4.44 5.15 0.69
N HIS A 48 -4.51 6.39 0.21
CA HIS A 48 -5.72 7.19 0.25
C HIS A 48 -6.58 6.83 -0.97
N LEU A 49 -7.63 6.04 -0.72
CA LEU A 49 -8.45 5.40 -1.77
C LEU A 49 -9.69 6.22 -2.16
N THR A 50 -10.01 7.27 -1.40
CA THR A 50 -11.19 8.11 -1.60
C THR A 50 -10.80 9.57 -1.61
N GLU A 51 -11.50 10.38 -2.40
CA GLU A 51 -11.40 11.84 -2.40
C GLU A 51 -12.79 12.39 -2.75
N THR A 52 -13.00 13.69 -2.58
CA THR A 52 -14.25 14.35 -2.97
C THR A 52 -14.67 13.96 -4.39
N GLY A 53 -15.77 13.20 -4.51
CA GLY A 53 -16.32 12.74 -5.78
C GLY A 53 -15.55 11.60 -6.48
N ARG A 54 -14.58 10.94 -5.82
CA ARG A 54 -13.79 9.85 -6.42
C ARG A 54 -13.56 8.67 -5.45
N VAL A 55 -13.68 7.46 -5.97
CA VAL A 55 -13.41 6.20 -5.25
C VAL A 55 -12.50 5.34 -6.13
N ALA A 56 -11.29 5.06 -5.66
CA ALA A 56 -10.27 4.28 -6.36
C ALA A 56 -10.15 2.84 -5.84
N VAL A 57 -11.20 2.33 -5.18
CA VAL A 57 -11.29 0.96 -4.69
C VAL A 57 -12.62 0.36 -5.10
N ARG A 58 -12.60 -0.91 -5.51
CA ARG A 58 -13.83 -1.71 -5.63
C ARG A 58 -13.94 -2.54 -4.36
N LEU A 59 -14.98 -2.31 -3.59
CA LEU A 59 -15.33 -3.23 -2.51
C LEU A 59 -15.79 -4.53 -3.17
N ALA A 60 -15.37 -5.66 -2.61
CA ALA A 60 -15.96 -6.93 -3.00
C ALA A 60 -17.45 -6.85 -2.66
N SER A 61 -18.29 -6.92 -3.69
CA SER A 61 -19.73 -7.09 -3.51
C SER A 61 -19.97 -8.47 -2.93
N ASP A 62 -20.47 -8.52 -1.70
CA ASP A 62 -20.98 -9.64 -0.90
C ASP A 62 -20.67 -11.07 -1.43
N VAL A 63 -19.82 -11.79 -0.67
CA VAL A 63 -19.87 -13.26 -0.54
C VAL A 63 -20.95 -13.62 0.45
#